data_AF-A0AAD4D0N4-F1
#
_entry.id   AF-A0AAD4D0N4-F1
#
_cell.length_a   1.000
_cell.length_b   1.000
_cell.length_c   1.000
_cell.angle_alpha   90.00
_cell.angle_beta   90.00
_cell.angle_gamma   90.00
#
_symmetry.space_group_name_H-M   'P 1'
#
loop_
_entity.id
_entity.type
_entity.pdbx_description
1 polymer ?
#
loop_
_entity_poly.entity_id
_entity_poly.type
_entity_poly.pdbx_seq_one_letter_code
_entity_poly.pdbx_strand_id
1 'polypeptide(L)'
;MPSSSSSQASSSQASSSKAVITRHAADASMVKEALNAAAKSTETHCSKGTSRSYQGHVKRALEYAAATADPEYRTAFTTISAHTPTVLLAFIASKCEQSGYTFKTAEGIRSALKQYFETTFNCQGDTWYCDDLNNWIGNPVFDPTFVKYYKSLKNRDGRSGVSKQSL
;
A
#
# COMPACT_ATOMS: atom_id res chain seq x y z
N MET A 1 -25.02 9.76 71.40
CA MET A 1 -25.77 8.53 71.11
C MET A 1 -25.78 8.30 69.60
N PRO A 2 -25.73 7.03 69.16
CA PRO A 2 -25.02 6.60 67.95
C PRO A 2 -25.97 6.27 66.77
N SER A 3 -25.37 5.67 65.72
CA SER A 3 -26.00 4.89 64.62
C SER A 3 -26.34 5.71 63.36
N SER A 4 -25.97 5.37 62.12
CA SER A 4 -25.38 4.16 61.54
C SER A 4 -24.74 4.43 60.17
N SER A 5 -23.78 3.57 59.85
CA SER A 5 -23.06 3.34 58.59
C SER A 5 -23.94 3.15 57.35
N SER A 6 -23.37 3.35 56.15
CA SER A 6 -23.36 2.34 55.08
C SER A 6 -22.45 2.72 53.92
N SER A 7 -21.51 1.81 53.63
CA SER A 7 -20.65 1.76 52.45
C SER A 7 -21.45 1.37 51.21
N GLN A 8 -21.13 1.94 50.05
CA GLN A 8 -21.29 1.24 48.76
C GLN A 8 -20.14 1.59 47.83
N ALA A 9 -19.31 0.58 47.55
CA ALA A 9 -18.56 0.47 46.32
C ALA A 9 -19.51 0.01 45.21
N SER A 10 -19.32 0.49 43.98
CA SER A 10 -19.65 -0.28 42.77
C SER A 10 -18.87 0.23 41.57
N SER A 11 -17.96 -0.65 41.16
CA SER A 11 -17.36 -0.81 39.86
C SER A 11 -18.38 -0.82 38.72
N SER A 12 -17.99 -0.29 37.56
CA SER A 12 -18.48 -0.73 36.25
C SER A 12 -17.47 -0.34 35.17
N GLN A 13 -16.42 -1.15 35.05
CA GLN A 13 -15.86 -1.47 33.73
C GLN A 13 -16.87 -2.37 33.02
N ALA A 14 -17.38 -1.95 31.86
CA ALA A 14 -17.62 -2.84 30.73
C ALA A 14 -18.09 -2.05 29.52
N SER A 15 -17.52 -2.43 28.37
CA SER A 15 -18.10 -2.34 27.03
C SER A 15 -17.46 -1.33 26.09
N SER A 16 -16.24 -1.67 25.63
CA SER A 16 -15.76 -1.19 24.32
C SER A 16 -14.85 -2.23 23.63
N SER A 17 -15.24 -3.51 23.69
CA SER A 17 -14.53 -4.59 22.97
C SER A 17 -15.21 -5.00 21.66
N LYS A 18 -16.40 -4.46 21.37
CA LYS A 18 -17.20 -4.87 20.20
C LYS A 18 -16.95 -4.03 18.94
N ALA A 19 -16.27 -2.89 19.05
CA ALA A 19 -15.97 -2.00 17.90
C ALA A 19 -14.64 -2.31 17.19
N VAL A 20 -13.75 -3.09 17.81
CA VAL A 20 -12.42 -3.41 17.25
C VAL A 20 -12.48 -4.59 16.28
N ILE A 21 -13.36 -5.57 16.54
CA ILE A 21 -13.44 -6.79 15.73
C ILE A 21 -14.11 -6.53 14.35
N THR A 22 -14.97 -5.52 14.25
CA THR A 22 -15.68 -5.20 12.99
C THR A 22 -14.80 -4.47 11.96
N ARG A 23 -13.81 -3.68 12.40
CA ARG A 23 -12.95 -2.88 11.50
C ARG A 23 -12.01 -3.75 10.67
N HIS A 24 -11.39 -4.76 11.30
CA HIS A 24 -10.51 -5.71 10.60
C HIS A 24 -11.21 -6.51 9.51
N ALA A 25 -12.51 -6.81 9.67
CA ALA A 25 -13.28 -7.56 8.68
C ALA A 25 -13.56 -6.71 7.42
N ALA A 26 -13.84 -5.41 7.59
CA ALA A 26 -14.05 -4.48 6.48
C ALA A 26 -12.76 -4.26 5.67
N ASP A 27 -11.63 -4.06 6.36
CA ASP A 27 -10.32 -3.92 5.72
C ASP A 27 -9.93 -5.20 4.95
N ALA A 28 -10.14 -6.38 5.54
CA ALA A 28 -9.86 -7.65 4.90
C ALA A 28 -10.75 -7.90 3.66
N SER A 29 -12.00 -7.45 3.69
CA SER A 29 -12.93 -7.56 2.54
C SER A 29 -12.47 -6.70 1.36
N MET A 30 -12.07 -5.44 1.62
CA MET A 30 -11.57 -4.54 0.59
C MET A 30 -10.27 -5.05 -0.04
N VAL A 31 -9.34 -5.56 0.79
CA VAL A 31 -8.11 -6.19 0.31
C VAL A 31 -8.43 -7.42 -0.55
N LYS A 32 -9.38 -8.26 -0.13
CA LYS A 32 -9.79 -9.46 -0.89
C LYS A 32 -10.41 -9.11 -2.25
N GLU A 33 -11.22 -8.07 -2.31
CA GLU A 33 -11.83 -7.61 -3.56
C GLU A 33 -10.79 -7.02 -4.52
N ALA A 34 -9.90 -6.17 -4.02
CA ALA A 34 -8.76 -5.64 -4.78
C ALA A 34 -7.82 -6.76 -5.27
N LEU A 35 -7.61 -7.80 -4.47
CA LEU A 35 -6.85 -8.99 -4.86
C LEU A 35 -7.53 -9.78 -5.98
N ASN A 36 -8.84 -9.95 -5.93
CA ASN A 36 -9.59 -10.62 -6.99
C ASN A 36 -9.53 -9.83 -8.31
N ALA A 37 -9.58 -8.50 -8.25
CA ALA A 37 -9.37 -7.63 -9.41
C ALA A 37 -7.96 -7.82 -10.00
N ALA A 38 -6.93 -7.80 -9.15
CA ALA A 38 -5.54 -8.06 -9.56
C ALA A 38 -5.33 -9.47 -10.13
N ALA A 39 -6.07 -10.48 -9.62
CA ALA A 39 -5.97 -11.84 -10.11
C ALA A 39 -6.49 -11.97 -11.54
N LYS A 40 -7.66 -11.38 -11.82
CA LYS A 40 -8.27 -11.36 -13.16
C LYS A 40 -7.41 -10.63 -14.19
N SER A 41 -6.66 -9.60 -13.79
CA SER A 41 -5.89 -8.78 -14.73
C SER A 41 -4.57 -9.41 -15.20
N THR A 42 -4.11 -10.46 -14.54
CA THR A 42 -2.87 -11.17 -14.92
C THR A 42 -3.06 -12.24 -15.99
N GLU A 43 -4.30 -12.56 -16.38
CA GLU A 43 -4.60 -13.61 -17.37
C GLU A 43 -4.34 -13.20 -18.83
N THR A 44 -4.13 -11.91 -19.11
CA THR A 44 -4.16 -11.43 -20.52
C THR A 44 -2.84 -11.57 -21.30
N HIS A 45 -1.66 -11.62 -20.68
CA HIS A 45 -0.39 -11.87 -21.42
C HIS A 45 0.84 -12.06 -20.52
N CYS A 46 0.74 -12.85 -19.43
CA CYS A 46 1.88 -13.10 -18.53
C CYS A 46 2.07 -14.58 -18.25
N SER A 47 3.33 -15.03 -18.24
CA SER A 47 3.67 -16.39 -17.82
C SER A 47 3.13 -16.68 -16.41
N LYS A 48 2.72 -17.93 -16.14
CA LYS A 48 2.14 -18.33 -14.84
C LYS A 48 3.02 -17.95 -13.62
N GLY A 49 4.34 -17.85 -13.81
CA GLY A 49 5.29 -17.43 -12.78
C GLY A 49 5.28 -15.92 -12.49
N THR A 50 5.20 -15.07 -13.52
CA THR A 50 5.17 -13.60 -13.35
C THR A 50 3.84 -13.11 -12.79
N SER A 51 2.73 -13.74 -13.18
CA SER A 51 1.40 -13.46 -12.61
C SER A 51 1.36 -13.64 -11.08
N ARG A 52 1.86 -14.77 -10.56
CA ARG A 52 1.90 -15.03 -9.11
C ARG A 52 2.78 -14.05 -8.36
N SER A 53 3.92 -13.65 -8.94
CA SER A 53 4.82 -12.66 -8.33
C SER A 53 4.14 -11.29 -8.22
N TYR A 54 3.44 -10.85 -9.27
CA TYR A 54 2.76 -9.56 -9.30
C TYR A 54 1.60 -9.50 -8.31
N GLN A 55 0.77 -10.53 -8.26
CA GLN A 55 -0.30 -10.66 -7.25
C GLN A 55 0.28 -10.56 -5.83
N GLY A 56 1.43 -11.19 -5.56
CA GLY A 56 2.10 -11.09 -4.26
C GLY A 56 2.59 -9.67 -3.93
N HIS A 57 3.06 -8.91 -4.91
CA HIS A 57 3.45 -7.50 -4.70
C HIS A 57 2.23 -6.62 -4.42
N VAL A 58 1.18 -6.74 -5.23
CA VAL A 58 -0.08 -5.99 -5.04
C VAL A 58 -0.70 -6.31 -3.67
N LYS A 59 -0.75 -7.59 -3.29
CA LYS A 59 -1.23 -8.02 -1.98
C LYS A 59 -0.54 -7.30 -0.84
N ARG A 60 0.79 -7.34 -0.83
CA ARG A 60 1.59 -6.73 0.24
C ARG A 60 1.47 -5.21 0.26
N ALA A 61 1.27 -4.57 -0.90
CA ALA A 61 1.03 -3.14 -0.98
C ALA A 61 -0.34 -2.76 -0.37
N LEU A 62 -1.39 -3.53 -0.68
CA LEU A 62 -2.72 -3.35 -0.11
C LEU A 62 -2.72 -3.56 1.40
N GLU A 63 -2.08 -4.62 1.89
CA GLU A 63 -1.91 -4.88 3.32
C GLU A 63 -1.14 -3.75 4.02
N TYR A 64 -0.09 -3.23 3.36
CA TYR A 64 0.67 -2.10 3.88
C TYR A 64 -0.19 -0.84 4.00
N ALA A 65 -0.94 -0.48 2.96
CA ALA A 65 -1.86 0.65 2.98
C ALA A 65 -2.90 0.48 4.10
N ALA A 66 -3.58 -0.66 4.16
CA ALA A 66 -4.61 -0.95 5.17
C ALA A 66 -4.10 -0.91 6.63
N ALA A 67 -2.79 -1.14 6.85
CA ALA A 67 -2.16 -1.06 8.16
C ALA A 67 -1.73 0.36 8.57
N THR A 68 -1.87 1.36 7.70
CA THR A 68 -1.55 2.75 8.04
C THR A 68 -2.53 3.32 9.05
N ALA A 69 -2.06 4.23 9.91
CA ALA A 69 -2.90 4.88 10.93
C ALA A 69 -3.87 5.90 10.32
N ASP A 70 -3.47 6.53 9.23
CA ASP A 70 -4.25 7.56 8.53
C ASP A 70 -5.35 6.92 7.67
N PRO A 71 -6.64 7.25 7.90
CA PRO A 71 -7.74 6.74 7.10
C PRO A 71 -7.60 6.99 5.59
N GLU A 72 -7.04 8.12 5.17
CA GLU A 72 -6.86 8.46 3.75
C GLU A 72 -5.77 7.60 3.11
N TYR A 73 -4.80 7.13 3.90
CA TYR A 73 -3.73 6.27 3.41
C TYR A 73 -4.16 4.81 3.35
N ARG A 74 -5.11 4.40 4.20
CA ARG A 74 -5.68 3.06 4.22
C ARG A 74 -6.38 2.68 2.92
N THR A 75 -7.02 3.65 2.29
CA THR A 75 -7.77 3.44 1.05
C THR A 75 -6.98 3.84 -0.20
N ALA A 76 -5.72 4.28 -0.06
CA ALA A 76 -4.96 4.87 -1.16
C ALA A 76 -4.77 3.96 -2.39
N PHE A 77 -4.89 2.64 -2.24
CA PHE A 77 -4.82 1.67 -3.35
C PHE A 77 -6.18 1.08 -3.75
N THR A 78 -7.23 1.32 -2.99
CA THR A 78 -8.62 0.92 -3.32
C THR A 78 -9.45 2.08 -3.85
N THR A 79 -9.01 3.32 -3.58
CA THR A 79 -9.58 4.57 -4.08
C THR A 79 -8.43 5.48 -4.46
N ILE A 80 -8.34 5.79 -5.75
CA ILE A 80 -7.29 6.64 -6.30
C ILE A 80 -7.45 8.07 -5.81
N SER A 81 -6.39 8.64 -5.25
CA SER A 81 -6.40 9.98 -4.64
C SER A 81 -5.02 10.63 -4.70
N ALA A 82 -4.92 11.87 -4.18
CA ALA A 82 -3.67 12.60 -4.00
C ALA A 82 -2.62 11.83 -3.20
N HIS A 83 -3.06 10.91 -2.32
CA HIS A 83 -2.20 10.18 -1.41
C HIS A 83 -1.66 8.88 -2.00
N THR A 84 -2.25 8.38 -3.11
CA THR A 84 -1.83 7.13 -3.75
C THR A 84 -0.33 7.09 -4.07
N PRO A 85 0.30 8.12 -4.67
CA PRO A 85 1.73 8.12 -4.92
C PRO A 85 2.57 8.14 -3.64
N THR A 86 2.11 8.84 -2.61
CA THR A 86 2.79 8.95 -1.30
C THR A 86 2.84 7.59 -0.61
N VAL A 87 1.72 6.87 -0.56
CA VAL A 87 1.67 5.52 0.04
C VAL A 87 2.49 4.52 -0.78
N LEU A 88 2.47 4.64 -2.11
CA LEU A 88 3.34 3.86 -3.00
C LEU A 88 4.83 4.08 -2.70
N LEU A 89 5.25 5.34 -2.57
CA LEU A 89 6.63 5.71 -2.22
C LEU A 89 7.01 5.13 -0.86
N ALA A 90 6.17 5.34 0.15
CA ALA A 90 6.41 4.85 1.52
C ALA A 90 6.55 3.32 1.56
N PHE A 91 5.72 2.60 0.81
CA PHE A 91 5.80 1.15 0.70
C PHE A 91 7.13 0.69 0.10
N ILE A 92 7.55 1.27 -1.03
CA ILE A 92 8.83 0.92 -1.66
C ILE A 92 10.00 1.29 -0.74
N ALA A 93 9.95 2.45 -0.07
CA ALA A 93 10.96 2.85 0.90
C ALA A 93 11.07 1.87 2.07
N SER A 94 9.95 1.46 2.67
CA SER A 94 9.95 0.43 3.72
C SER A 94 10.60 -0.88 3.24
N LYS A 95 10.32 -1.33 2.01
CA LYS A 95 10.95 -2.55 1.47
C LYS A 95 12.44 -2.39 1.19
N CYS A 96 12.86 -1.31 0.55
CA CYS A 96 14.24 -1.14 0.15
C CYS A 96 15.16 -0.68 1.29
N GLU A 97 14.66 0.07 2.26
CA GLU A 97 15.48 0.65 3.33
C GLU A 97 15.39 -0.15 4.62
N GLN A 98 14.19 -0.56 5.04
CA GLN A 98 14.02 -1.29 6.29
C GLN A 98 14.28 -2.79 6.12
N SER A 99 13.85 -3.36 4.98
CA SER A 99 14.05 -4.80 4.70
C SER A 99 15.30 -5.09 3.85
N GLY A 100 16.05 -4.07 3.44
CA GLY A 100 17.29 -4.21 2.67
C GLY A 100 17.14 -4.80 1.27
N TYR A 101 15.93 -4.76 0.68
CA TYR A 101 15.72 -5.27 -0.67
C TYR A 101 16.37 -4.37 -1.74
N THR A 102 16.85 -4.99 -2.81
CA THR A 102 17.54 -4.30 -3.92
C THR A 102 16.58 -3.55 -4.82
N PHE A 103 17.12 -2.75 -5.73
CA PHE A 103 16.32 -2.03 -6.74
C PHE A 103 15.45 -2.96 -7.60
N LYS A 104 15.89 -4.21 -7.83
CA LYS A 104 15.09 -5.22 -8.56
C LYS A 104 13.73 -5.47 -7.91
N THR A 105 13.66 -5.44 -6.58
CA THR A 105 12.38 -5.57 -5.86
C THR A 105 11.51 -4.32 -6.05
N ALA A 106 12.10 -3.13 -5.98
CA ALA A 106 11.37 -1.89 -6.27
C ALA A 106 10.80 -1.87 -7.69
N GLU A 107 11.56 -2.35 -8.67
CA GLU A 107 11.12 -2.46 -10.06
C GLU A 107 9.97 -3.47 -10.23
N GLY A 108 10.07 -4.63 -9.57
CA GLY A 108 8.98 -5.61 -9.54
C GLY A 108 7.69 -5.04 -8.90
N ILE A 109 7.81 -4.33 -7.78
CA ILE A 109 6.67 -3.68 -7.11
C ILE A 109 6.06 -2.61 -8.01
N ARG A 110 6.88 -1.71 -8.57
CA ARG A 110 6.42 -0.64 -9.46
C ARG A 110 5.68 -1.21 -10.66
N SER A 111 6.22 -2.27 -11.29
CA SER A 111 5.62 -2.89 -12.47
C SER A 111 4.28 -3.56 -12.14
N ALA A 112 4.22 -4.27 -11.02
CA ALA A 112 2.99 -4.90 -10.56
C ALA A 112 1.90 -3.87 -10.23
N LEU A 113 2.26 -2.77 -9.55
CA LEU A 113 1.31 -1.72 -9.21
C LEU A 113 0.91 -0.87 -10.42
N LYS A 114 1.81 -0.64 -11.39
CA LYS A 114 1.45 -0.02 -12.68
C LYS A 114 0.31 -0.79 -13.34
N GLN A 115 0.49 -2.10 -13.54
CA GLN A 115 -0.52 -2.97 -14.15
C GLN A 115 -1.80 -3.03 -13.31
N TYR A 116 -1.69 -3.09 -11.98
CA TYR A 116 -2.85 -3.08 -11.09
C TYR A 116 -3.70 -1.81 -11.27
N PHE A 117 -3.08 -0.63 -11.32
CA PHE A 117 -3.81 0.62 -11.52
C PHE A 117 -4.41 0.74 -12.92
N GLU A 118 -3.68 0.32 -13.96
CA GLU A 118 -4.18 0.26 -15.34
C GLU A 118 -5.44 -0.61 -15.45
N THR A 119 -5.47 -1.72 -14.73
CA THR A 119 -6.52 -2.73 -14.90
C THR A 119 -7.71 -2.52 -13.96
N THR A 120 -7.48 -1.97 -12.76
CA THR A 120 -8.53 -1.76 -11.75
C THR A 120 -9.20 -0.40 -11.89
N PHE A 121 -8.43 0.64 -12.24
CA PHE A 121 -8.89 2.03 -12.26
C PHE A 121 -8.78 2.67 -13.64
N ASN A 122 -8.37 1.91 -14.66
CA ASN A 122 -8.10 2.42 -16.01
C ASN A 122 -7.09 3.59 -16.02
N CYS A 123 -6.16 3.59 -15.06
CA CYS A 123 -5.08 4.56 -14.94
C CYS A 123 -4.02 4.29 -16.02
N GLN A 124 -4.24 4.83 -17.23
CA GLN A 124 -3.36 4.65 -18.38
C GLN A 124 -2.37 5.82 -18.56
N GLY A 125 -1.34 5.59 -19.36
CA GLY A 125 -0.35 6.61 -19.72
C GLY A 125 0.79 6.74 -18.72
N ASP A 126 1.71 7.67 -19.02
CA ASP A 126 2.98 7.86 -18.31
C ASP A 126 3.04 9.19 -17.56
N THR A 127 1.88 9.69 -17.12
CA THR A 127 1.75 10.93 -16.34
C THR A 127 0.89 10.70 -15.10
N TRP A 128 0.92 11.64 -14.17
CA TRP A 128 0.06 11.68 -13.00
C TRP A 128 -0.22 13.14 -12.63
N TYR A 129 -1.49 13.57 -12.70
CA TYR A 129 -1.89 14.93 -12.35
C TYR A 129 -3.37 14.99 -11.98
N CYS A 130 -3.76 16.07 -11.29
CA CYS A 130 -5.14 16.40 -11.02
C CYS A 130 -5.62 17.36 -12.10
N ASP A 131 -6.72 17.04 -12.78
CA ASP A 131 -7.35 17.96 -13.75
C ASP A 131 -8.11 19.08 -13.03
N ASP A 132 -8.62 20.05 -13.80
CA ASP A 132 -9.38 21.19 -13.29
C ASP A 132 -10.72 20.80 -12.65
N LEU A 133 -11.18 19.56 -12.89
CA LEU A 133 -12.41 19.00 -12.36
C LEU A 133 -12.17 18.16 -11.08
N ASN A 134 -10.94 18.20 -10.53
CA ASN A 134 -10.51 17.40 -9.39
C ASN A 134 -10.50 15.88 -9.63
N ASN A 135 -10.38 15.45 -10.88
CA ASN A 135 -10.14 14.05 -11.24
C ASN A 135 -8.65 13.78 -11.33
N TRP A 136 -8.23 12.66 -10.76
CA TRP A 136 -6.87 12.18 -10.91
C TRP A 136 -6.71 11.42 -12.22
N ILE A 137 -5.86 11.94 -13.10
CA ILE A 137 -5.60 11.40 -14.43
C ILE A 137 -4.20 10.81 -14.48
N GLY A 138 -4.09 9.66 -15.14
CA GLY A 138 -2.85 8.95 -15.35
C GLY A 138 -2.59 7.86 -14.32
N ASN A 139 -1.34 7.42 -14.21
CA ASN A 139 -0.96 6.32 -13.32
C ASN A 139 -0.05 6.80 -12.17
N PRO A 140 -0.41 6.53 -10.90
CA PRO A 140 0.34 7.02 -9.72
C PRO A 140 1.83 6.68 -9.71
N VAL A 141 2.26 5.63 -10.41
CA VAL A 141 3.68 5.27 -10.55
C VAL A 141 4.51 6.27 -11.37
N PHE A 142 3.86 7.28 -11.97
CA PHE A 142 4.50 8.37 -12.71
C PHE A 142 4.45 9.72 -11.99
N ASP A 143 3.98 9.74 -10.75
CA ASP A 143 4.10 10.93 -9.90
C ASP A 143 5.56 11.44 -9.88
N PRO A 144 5.80 12.77 -10.05
CA PRO A 144 7.15 13.31 -10.11
C PRO A 144 8.00 13.01 -8.87
N THR A 145 7.40 13.03 -7.68
CA THR A 145 8.09 12.75 -6.42
C THR A 145 8.48 11.28 -6.35
N PHE A 146 7.56 10.39 -6.67
CA PHE A 146 7.82 8.95 -6.78
C PHE A 146 8.90 8.65 -7.81
N VAL A 147 8.82 9.21 -9.02
CA VAL A 147 9.79 8.99 -10.10
C VAL A 147 11.19 9.44 -9.70
N LYS A 148 11.30 10.60 -9.02
CA LYS A 148 12.57 11.10 -8.51
C LYS A 148 13.18 10.14 -7.48
N TYR A 149 12.38 9.66 -6.53
CA TYR A 149 12.83 8.68 -5.54
C TYR A 149 13.24 7.34 -6.18
N TYR A 150 12.42 6.81 -7.09
CA TYR A 150 12.70 5.57 -7.80
C TYR A 150 14.01 5.63 -8.61
N LYS A 151 14.28 6.76 -9.28
CA LYS A 151 15.57 7.00 -9.96
C LYS A 151 16.74 7.04 -8.98
N SER A 152 16.57 7.64 -7.81
CA SER A 152 17.58 7.64 -6.75
C SER A 152 17.93 6.22 -6.29
N LEU A 153 16.91 5.37 -6.07
CA LEU A 153 17.12 3.95 -5.73
C LEU A 153 17.93 3.21 -6.79
N LYS A 154 17.60 3.42 -8.07
CA LYS A 154 18.33 2.81 -9.20
C LYS A 154 19.82 3.19 -9.18
N ASN A 155 20.10 4.48 -8.96
CA ASN A 155 21.46 5.00 -8.91
C ASN A 155 22.25 4.44 -7.70
N ARG A 156 21.59 4.29 -6.55
CA ARG A 156 22.19 3.71 -5.33
C ARG A 156 22.61 2.26 -5.56
N ASP A 157 21.72 1.45 -6.12
CA ASP A 157 21.95 0.03 -6.38
C ASP A 157 23.09 -0.18 -7.40
N GLY A 158 23.11 0.63 -8.47
CA GLY A 158 24.19 0.62 -9.47
C GLY A 158 25.57 0.94 -8.89
N ARG A 159 25.67 1.87 -7.93
CA ARG A 159 26.94 2.18 -7.24
C ARG A 159 27.40 1.03 -6.33
N SER A 160 26.46 0.40 -5.63
CA SER A 160 26.75 -0.75 -4.75
C SER A 160 27.19 -2.00 -5.53
N GLY A 161 26.78 -2.14 -6.79
CA GLY A 161 27.20 -3.24 -7.67
C GLY A 161 28.65 -3.15 -8.14
N VAL A 162 29.15 -1.95 -8.44
CA VAL A 162 30.53 -1.74 -8.93
C VAL A 162 31.57 -1.96 -7.82
N SER A 163 31.20 -1.71 -6.56
CA SER A 163 32.06 -1.94 -5.39
C SER A 163 32.39 -3.41 -5.10
N LYS A 164 31.70 -4.38 -5.73
CA LYS A 164 31.93 -5.83 -5.48
C LYS A 164 32.89 -6.51 -6.46
N GLN A 165 33.45 -5.78 -7.44
CA GLN A 165 34.36 -6.35 -8.45
C GLN A 165 35.85 -6.07 -8.21
N SER A 166 36.22 -5.59 -7.03
CA SER A 166 37.63 -5.35 -6.69
C SER A 166 37.99 -6.04 -5.39
N LEU A 167 38.47 -7.28 -5.51
CA LEU A 167 39.47 -7.95 -4.65
C LEU A 167 39.94 -9.22 -5.35
#